data_AF-A0AAV4R5Y8-F1
#
_entry.id   AF-A0AAV4R5Y8-F1
#
_cell.length_a   1.000
_cell.length_b   1.000
_cell.length_c   1.000
_cell.angle_alpha   90.00
_cell.angle_beta   90.00
_cell.angle_gamma   90.00
#
_symmetry.space_group_name_H-M   'P 1'
#
loop_
_entity.id
_entity.type
_entity.pdbx_description
1 polymer ?
#
loop_
_entity_poly.entity_id
_entity_poly.type
_entity_poly.pdbx_seq_one_letter_code
_entity_poly.pdbx_strand_id
1 'polypeptide(L)'
;MDGLPKPQGMNDRRHFLLLLTFTCFISRWFDPEAAASLRLLWRSLPDAYLTYQEMQETFQMQLQATDLDNFVEFYQEVVHENCHVMKPRSLMDLCRGTIRKELETNKLYLPNAIEELKVPRRMKRFLNLLDLYETFCLSENESDDESQSEADDDVNVKVFV
;
A
#
# COMPACT_ATOMS: atom_id res chain seq x y z
N MET A 1 21.18 -8.52 24.22
CA MET A 1 20.45 -8.83 22.98
C MET A 1 21.43 -9.58 22.10
N ASP A 2 21.65 -10.86 22.37
CA ASP A 2 22.40 -11.71 21.43
C ASP A 2 21.66 -11.69 20.09
N GLY A 3 22.39 -11.42 19.01
CA GLY A 3 21.82 -11.15 17.70
C GLY A 3 20.88 -12.27 17.25
N LEU A 4 19.66 -11.91 16.87
CA LEU A 4 18.70 -12.85 16.27
C LEU A 4 19.37 -13.56 15.08
N PRO A 5 19.16 -14.88 14.94
CA PRO A 5 19.79 -15.64 13.89
C PRO A 5 19.31 -15.12 12.53
N LYS A 6 20.26 -14.90 11.62
CA LYS A 6 19.96 -14.54 10.25
C LYS A 6 19.84 -15.83 9.41
N PRO A 7 18.66 -16.13 8.83
CA PRO A 7 18.48 -17.23 7.89
C PRO A 7 19.56 -17.31 6.80
N GLN A 8 19.95 -18.54 6.46
CA GLN A 8 21.01 -18.80 5.48
C GLN A 8 20.60 -18.23 4.11
N GLY A 9 21.47 -17.41 3.52
CA GLY A 9 21.24 -16.80 2.20
C GLY A 9 20.38 -15.52 2.21
N MET A 10 19.88 -15.06 3.36
CA MET A 10 19.12 -13.81 3.42
C MET A 10 20.06 -12.59 3.28
N ASN A 11 19.63 -11.56 2.53
CA ASN A 11 20.35 -10.29 2.42
C ASN A 11 20.21 -9.46 3.73
N ASP A 12 21.22 -8.66 4.10
CA ASP A 12 21.17 -7.77 5.26
C ASP A 12 19.98 -6.80 5.23
N ARG A 13 19.66 -6.24 4.06
CA ARG A 13 18.48 -5.37 3.88
C ARG A 13 17.20 -6.13 4.18
N ARG A 14 17.09 -7.38 3.73
CA ARG A 14 15.91 -8.21 3.92
C ARG A 14 15.75 -8.64 5.38
N HIS A 15 16.86 -8.98 6.03
CA HIS A 15 16.87 -9.24 7.46
C HIS A 15 16.48 -8.00 8.27
N PHE A 16 16.99 -6.82 7.91
CA PHE A 16 16.61 -5.56 8.55
C PHE A 16 15.10 -5.29 8.42
N LEU A 17 14.52 -5.49 7.23
CA LEU A 17 13.07 -5.31 7.03
C LEU A 17 12.25 -6.29 7.87
N LEU A 18 12.72 -7.54 8.02
CA LEU A 18 12.09 -8.52 8.88
C LEU A 18 12.12 -8.10 10.37
N LEU A 19 13.29 -7.69 10.86
CA LEU A 19 13.45 -7.19 12.23
C LEU A 19 12.63 -5.92 12.50
N LEU A 20 12.55 -5.02 11.53
CA LEU A 20 11.76 -3.81 11.63
C LEU A 20 10.26 -4.14 11.70
N THR A 21 9.81 -5.07 10.86
CA THR A 21 8.41 -5.56 10.88
C THR A 21 8.08 -6.17 12.23
N PHE A 22 8.97 -6.99 12.78
CA PHE A 22 8.82 -7.58 14.11
C PHE A 22 8.84 -6.53 15.23
N THR A 23 9.68 -5.50 15.12
CA THR A 23 9.71 -4.39 16.07
C THR A 23 8.37 -3.66 16.09
N CYS A 24 7.80 -3.35 14.92
CA CYS A 24 6.47 -2.76 14.82
C CYS A 24 5.37 -3.67 15.39
N PHE A 25 5.49 -5.00 15.20
CA PHE A 25 4.57 -5.96 15.81
C PHE A 25 4.60 -5.90 17.35
N ILE A 26 5.78 -5.78 17.96
CA ILE A 26 5.89 -5.59 19.42
C ILE A 26 5.36 -4.21 19.83
N SER A 27 5.67 -3.17 19.06
CA SER A 27 5.26 -1.81 19.37
C SER A 27 3.76 -1.57 19.24
N ARG A 28 3.01 -2.40 18.48
CA ARG A 28 1.55 -2.24 18.27
C ARG A 28 0.74 -2.18 19.57
N TRP A 29 1.27 -2.78 20.65
CA TRP A 29 0.63 -2.77 21.96
C TRP A 29 0.70 -1.41 22.67
N PHE A 30 1.63 -0.55 22.26
CA PHE A 30 1.88 0.77 22.85
C PHE A 30 1.60 1.92 21.87
N ASP A 31 1.73 1.66 20.57
CA ASP A 31 1.56 2.63 19.51
C ASP A 31 0.52 2.13 18.48
N PRO A 32 -0.68 2.74 18.46
CA PRO A 32 -1.72 2.38 17.50
C PRO A 32 -1.35 2.75 16.05
N GLU A 33 -0.39 3.66 15.84
CA GLU A 33 0.05 4.09 14.50
C GLU A 33 1.14 3.18 13.91
N ALA A 34 1.71 2.26 14.69
CA ALA A 34 2.79 1.38 14.25
C ALA A 34 2.39 0.58 13.00
N ALA A 35 1.17 0.05 12.95
CA ALA A 35 0.65 -0.69 11.79
C ALA A 35 0.51 0.20 10.55
N ALA A 36 -0.01 1.42 10.71
CA ALA A 36 -0.20 2.36 9.62
C ALA A 36 1.15 2.84 9.05
N SER A 37 2.11 3.14 9.93
CA SER A 37 3.47 3.52 9.56
C SER A 37 4.20 2.39 8.84
N LEU A 38 4.08 1.16 9.35
CA LEU A 38 4.66 -0.02 8.72
C LEU A 38 4.03 -0.29 7.34
N ARG A 39 2.71 -0.06 7.18
CA ARG A 39 2.02 -0.16 5.89
C ARG A 39 2.56 0.85 4.88
N LEU A 40 2.73 2.11 5.28
CA LEU A 40 3.31 3.15 4.42
C LEU A 40 4.75 2.80 4.00
N LEU A 41 5.54 2.33 4.97
CA LEU A 41 6.90 1.86 4.70
C LEU A 41 6.90 0.73 3.67
N TRP A 42 6.17 -0.35 3.90
CA TRP A 42 6.12 -1.47 2.97
C TRP A 42 5.61 -1.06 1.60
N ARG A 43 4.66 -0.10 1.49
CA ARG A 43 4.21 0.44 0.19
C ARG A 43 5.27 1.25 -0.55
N SER A 44 6.17 1.91 0.16
CA SER A 44 7.27 2.67 -0.44
C SER A 44 8.39 1.79 -1.01
N LEU A 45 8.48 0.53 -0.56
CA LEU A 45 9.58 -0.37 -0.90
C LEU A 45 9.29 -1.17 -2.18
N PRO A 46 10.29 -1.36 -3.05
CA PRO A 46 10.22 -2.28 -4.19
C PRO A 46 10.50 -3.74 -3.78
N ASP A 47 10.91 -3.97 -2.54
CA ASP A 47 11.26 -5.29 -2.00
C ASP A 47 10.07 -6.26 -2.04
N ALA A 48 10.34 -7.53 -2.35
CA ALA A 48 9.34 -8.59 -2.30
C ALA A 48 8.83 -8.80 -0.87
N TYR A 49 7.57 -9.23 -0.72
CA TYR A 49 6.99 -9.50 0.59
C TYR A 49 7.77 -10.56 1.35
N LEU A 50 7.74 -10.47 2.69
CA LEU A 50 8.31 -11.48 3.58
C LEU A 50 7.44 -12.74 3.53
N THR A 51 8.10 -13.88 3.63
CA THR A 51 7.43 -15.18 3.65
C THR A 51 7.29 -15.70 5.07
N TYR A 52 6.31 -16.58 5.27
CA TYR A 52 6.17 -17.31 6.53
C TYR A 52 7.46 -18.06 6.90
N GLN A 53 8.10 -18.70 5.92
CA GLN A 53 9.35 -19.42 6.12
C GLN A 53 10.46 -18.52 6.68
N GLU A 54 10.63 -17.31 6.14
CA GLU A 54 11.63 -16.37 6.64
C GLU A 54 11.36 -15.92 8.08
N MET A 55 10.08 -15.71 8.42
CA MET A 55 9.66 -15.38 9.78
C MET A 55 9.91 -16.56 10.72
N GLN A 56 9.50 -17.76 10.33
CA GLN A 56 9.69 -18.98 11.10
C GLN A 56 11.17 -19.25 11.34
N GLU A 57 12.01 -19.28 10.30
CA GLU A 57 13.43 -19.58 10.43
C GLU A 57 14.17 -18.57 11.34
N THR A 58 13.74 -17.30 11.32
CA THR A 58 14.35 -16.25 12.15
C THR A 58 13.91 -16.30 13.60
N PHE A 59 12.64 -16.64 13.86
CA PHE A 59 12.02 -16.47 15.18
C PHE A 59 11.58 -17.77 15.86
N GLN A 60 11.72 -18.94 15.23
CA GLN A 60 11.28 -20.23 15.77
C GLN A 60 11.90 -20.60 17.13
N MET A 61 13.07 -20.05 17.46
CA MET A 61 13.74 -20.31 18.74
C MET A 61 13.29 -19.33 19.83
N GLN A 62 12.63 -18.23 19.46
CA GLN A 62 12.31 -17.10 20.32
C GLN A 62 10.81 -16.93 20.55
N LEU A 63 9.99 -17.32 19.58
CA LEU A 63 8.54 -17.22 19.63
C LEU A 63 7.91 -18.59 19.82
N GLN A 64 6.85 -18.65 20.62
CA GLN A 64 5.95 -19.79 20.61
C GLN A 64 5.17 -19.81 19.28
N ALA A 65 4.66 -20.97 18.88
CA ALA A 65 3.91 -21.11 17.64
C ALA A 65 2.76 -20.10 17.52
N THR A 66 2.02 -19.89 18.62
CA THR A 66 0.93 -18.90 18.67
C THR A 66 1.40 -17.46 18.46
N ASP A 67 2.58 -17.10 18.96
CA ASP A 67 3.12 -15.75 18.79
C ASP A 67 3.64 -15.52 17.37
N LEU A 68 4.21 -16.57 16.75
CA LEU A 68 4.58 -16.55 15.35
C LEU A 68 3.37 -16.37 14.44
N ASP A 69 2.27 -17.08 14.71
CA ASP A 69 1.03 -16.94 13.94
C ASP A 69 0.44 -15.54 14.08
N ASN A 70 0.40 -14.99 15.30
CA ASN A 70 -0.03 -13.60 15.54
C ASN A 70 0.84 -12.57 14.80
N PHE A 71 2.16 -12.81 14.72
CA PHE A 71 3.08 -11.95 13.98
C PHE A 71 2.83 -12.02 12.47
N VAL A 72 2.60 -13.23 11.96
CA VAL A 72 2.27 -13.48 10.55
C VAL A 72 0.96 -12.80 10.18
N GLU A 73 -0.09 -12.98 10.97
CA GLU A 73 -1.40 -12.33 10.76
C GLU A 73 -1.26 -10.81 10.74
N PHE A 74 -0.56 -10.24 11.73
CA PHE A 74 -0.27 -8.80 11.77
C PHE A 74 0.43 -8.32 10.49
N TYR A 75 1.43 -9.07 10.01
CA TYR A 75 2.10 -8.70 8.77
C TYR A 75 1.15 -8.74 7.56
N GLN A 76 0.34 -9.80 7.45
CA GLN A 76 -0.64 -9.94 6.36
C GLN A 76 -1.66 -8.79 6.37
N GLU A 77 -2.12 -8.32 7.53
CA GLU A 77 -3.00 -7.15 7.67
C GLU A 77 -2.33 -5.83 7.23
N VAL A 78 -1.02 -5.72 7.45
CA VAL A 78 -0.23 -4.55 7.05
C VAL A 78 -0.05 -4.51 5.54
N VAL A 79 0.32 -5.63 4.92
CA VAL A 79 0.63 -5.67 3.48
C VAL A 79 -0.55 -6.03 2.58
N HIS A 80 -1.66 -6.50 3.16
CA HIS A 80 -2.84 -7.04 2.46
C HIS A 80 -2.51 -8.16 1.48
N GLU A 81 -1.52 -8.99 1.82
CA GLU A 81 -1.00 -10.04 0.96
C GLU A 81 -0.70 -11.32 1.74
N ASN A 82 -0.79 -12.45 1.05
CA ASN A 82 -0.54 -13.76 1.65
C ASN A 82 0.97 -14.05 1.68
N CYS A 83 1.49 -14.43 2.86
CA CYS A 83 2.91 -14.68 3.08
C CYS A 83 3.34 -16.15 2.91
N HIS A 84 2.46 -17.08 2.56
CA HIS A 84 2.83 -18.50 2.39
C HIS A 84 3.65 -18.75 1.12
N VAL A 85 3.55 -17.88 0.12
CA VAL A 85 4.29 -18.00 -1.14
C VAL A 85 5.08 -16.74 -1.37
N MET A 86 6.36 -16.89 -1.74
CA MET A 86 7.17 -15.76 -2.16
C MET A 86 6.57 -15.14 -3.42
N LYS A 87 6.00 -13.95 -3.30
CA LYS A 87 5.44 -13.20 -4.43
C LYS A 87 6.25 -11.94 -4.70
N PRO A 88 6.65 -11.69 -5.97
CA PRO A 88 7.17 -10.39 -6.34
C PRO A 88 6.07 -9.33 -6.18
N ARG A 89 6.49 -8.07 -6.10
CA ARG A 89 5.57 -6.93 -6.08
C ARG A 89 4.85 -6.80 -7.42
N SER A 90 3.62 -6.28 -7.38
CA SER A 90 2.87 -6.03 -8.60
C SER A 90 3.62 -5.03 -9.49
N LEU A 91 3.40 -5.09 -10.81
CA LEU A 91 3.95 -4.10 -11.72
C LEU A 91 3.52 -2.68 -11.31
N MET A 92 2.29 -2.51 -10.82
CA MET A 92 1.81 -1.22 -10.32
C MET A 92 2.61 -0.72 -9.11
N ASP A 93 2.94 -1.57 -8.14
CA ASP A 93 3.78 -1.18 -6.99
C ASP A 93 5.20 -0.79 -7.42
N LEU A 94 5.76 -1.51 -8.39
CA LEU A 94 7.07 -1.18 -8.96
C LEU A 94 7.03 0.16 -9.70
N CYS A 95 6.01 0.38 -10.55
CA CYS A 95 5.80 1.65 -11.23
C CYS A 95 5.62 2.80 -10.25
N ARG A 96 4.89 2.59 -9.14
CA ARG A 96 4.74 3.60 -8.07
C ARG A 96 6.10 4.02 -7.50
N GLY A 97 6.94 3.05 -7.15
CA GLY A 97 8.28 3.30 -6.64
C GLY A 97 9.14 4.09 -7.64
N THR A 98 9.13 3.65 -8.91
CA THR A 98 9.88 4.33 -9.98
C THR A 98 9.41 5.76 -10.18
N ILE A 99 8.10 6.01 -10.33
CA ILE A 99 7.55 7.36 -10.54
C ILE A 99 7.92 8.28 -9.37
N ARG A 100 7.74 7.83 -8.13
CA ARG A 100 8.10 8.63 -6.94
C ARG A 100 9.59 8.96 -6.90
N LYS A 101 10.45 8.00 -7.23
CA LYS A 101 11.91 8.19 -7.30
C LYS A 101 12.31 9.18 -8.39
N GLU A 102 11.68 9.12 -9.57
CA GLU A 102 11.95 10.07 -10.65
C GLU A 102 11.51 11.48 -10.28
N LEU A 103 10.36 11.65 -9.62
CA LEU A 103 9.92 12.96 -9.13
C LEU A 103 10.93 13.54 -8.11
N GLU A 104 11.38 12.72 -7.16
CA GLU A 104 12.40 13.10 -6.18
C GLU A 104 13.73 13.48 -6.85
N THR A 105 14.18 12.68 -7.83
CA THR A 105 15.42 12.94 -8.60
C THR A 105 15.36 14.27 -9.34
N ASN A 106 14.17 14.64 -9.82
CA ASN A 106 13.90 15.91 -10.47
C ASN A 106 13.61 17.07 -9.49
N LYS A 107 13.83 16.87 -8.18
CA LYS A 107 13.61 17.86 -7.10
C LYS A 107 12.16 18.32 -6.99
N LEU A 108 11.22 17.47 -7.39
CA LEU A 108 9.79 17.73 -7.26
C LEU A 108 9.30 17.11 -5.94
N TYR A 109 8.85 17.96 -5.02
CA TYR A 109 8.46 17.53 -3.68
C TYR A 109 7.11 16.79 -3.69
N LEU A 110 7.09 15.60 -3.08
CA LEU A 110 5.87 14.86 -2.81
C LEU A 110 5.16 15.45 -1.57
N PRO A 111 3.82 15.51 -1.53
CA PRO A 111 2.86 15.00 -2.51
C PRO A 111 2.54 15.98 -3.66
N ASN A 112 2.97 17.24 -3.57
CA ASN A 112 2.57 18.31 -4.50
C ASN A 112 2.89 18.00 -5.96
N ALA A 113 4.06 17.42 -6.22
CA ALA A 113 4.47 17.00 -7.56
C ALA A 113 3.52 15.99 -8.20
N ILE A 114 2.89 15.11 -7.40
CA ILE A 114 1.90 14.14 -7.89
C ILE A 114 0.60 14.85 -8.26
N GLU A 115 0.25 15.93 -7.56
CA GLU A 115 -0.95 16.72 -7.88
C GLU A 115 -0.84 17.45 -9.22
N GLU A 116 0.38 17.74 -9.68
CA GLU A 116 0.64 18.34 -10.99
C GLU A 116 0.62 17.32 -12.15
N LEU A 117 0.69 16.02 -11.85
CA LEU A 117 0.61 14.99 -12.89
C LEU A 117 -0.77 14.97 -13.56
N LYS A 118 -0.77 14.84 -14.88
CA LYS A 118 -1.98 14.66 -15.70
C LYS A 118 -2.46 13.20 -15.68
N VAL A 119 -2.69 12.66 -14.47
CA VAL A 119 -3.21 11.30 -14.24
C VAL A 119 -4.50 11.36 -13.43
N PRO A 120 -5.38 10.33 -13.53
CA PRO A 120 -6.62 10.29 -12.76
C PRO A 120 -6.40 10.42 -11.25
N ARG A 121 -7.38 11.00 -10.53
CA ARG A 121 -7.31 11.21 -9.06
C ARG A 121 -6.99 9.92 -8.29
N ARG A 122 -7.54 8.81 -8.75
CA ARG A 122 -7.26 7.47 -8.18
C ARG A 122 -5.77 7.13 -8.27
N MET A 123 -5.13 7.38 -9.42
CA MET A 123 -3.70 7.16 -9.60
C MET A 123 -2.87 8.10 -8.72
N LYS A 124 -3.30 9.37 -8.53
CA LYS A 124 -2.63 10.29 -7.60
C LYS A 124 -2.65 9.78 -6.16
N ARG A 125 -3.80 9.29 -5.69
CA ARG A 125 -3.92 8.66 -4.35
C ARG A 125 -2.99 7.46 -4.20
N PHE A 126 -3.00 6.57 -5.19
CA PHE A 126 -2.08 5.42 -5.25
C PHE A 126 -0.61 5.83 -5.14
N LEU A 127 -0.21 6.82 -5.96
CA LEU A 127 1.14 7.35 -5.96
C LEU A 127 1.50 8.01 -4.63
N ASN A 128 0.54 8.61 -3.93
CA ASN A 128 0.70 9.18 -2.60
C ASN A 128 0.67 8.16 -1.45
N LEU A 129 0.65 6.86 -1.75
CA LEU A 129 0.56 5.76 -0.76
C LEU A 129 -0.75 5.75 0.05
N LEU A 130 -1.73 6.56 -0.36
CA LEU A 130 -3.04 6.67 0.27
C LEU A 130 -3.94 5.54 -0.25
N ASP A 131 -4.68 4.91 0.66
CA ASP A 131 -5.45 3.69 0.41
C ASP A 131 -6.33 3.75 -0.85
N LEU A 132 -6.27 2.66 -1.63
CA LEU A 132 -7.19 2.32 -2.73
C LEU A 132 -7.84 0.94 -2.56
N TYR A 133 -7.60 0.22 -1.46
CA TYR A 133 -8.02 -1.18 -1.35
C TYR A 133 -9.54 -1.40 -1.18
N GLU A 134 -10.34 -0.33 -1.21
CA GLU A 134 -11.80 -0.46 -1.40
C GLU A 134 -12.26 -0.26 -2.85
N THR A 135 -11.41 0.19 -3.78
CA THR A 135 -11.87 0.61 -5.13
C THR A 135 -11.33 -0.21 -6.30
N PHE A 136 -10.41 -1.16 -6.07
CA PHE A 136 -9.95 -2.05 -7.15
C PHE A 136 -10.88 -3.21 -7.48
N CYS A 137 -11.82 -3.57 -6.60
CA CYS A 137 -12.74 -4.68 -6.82
C CYS A 137 -14.18 -4.28 -7.17
N LEU A 138 -14.51 -2.98 -7.29
CA LEU A 138 -15.90 -2.53 -7.55
C LEU A 138 -16.05 -1.45 -8.64
N SER A 139 -15.09 -1.28 -9.55
CA SER A 139 -15.25 -0.33 -10.66
C SER A 139 -15.16 -1.02 -12.03
N GLU A 140 -16.08 -1.94 -12.29
CA GLU A 140 -16.73 -2.01 -13.61
C GLU A 140 -18.13 -1.40 -13.42
N ASN A 141 -18.21 -0.07 -13.39
CA ASN A 141 -19.42 0.74 -13.55
C ASN A 141 -18.99 2.22 -13.47
N GLU A 142 -18.13 2.65 -14.39
CA GLU A 142 -18.10 4.06 -14.81
C GLU A 142 -19.06 4.15 -16.00
N SER A 143 -20.30 4.56 -15.74
CA SER A 143 -21.16 5.15 -16.77
C SER A 143 -20.80 6.63 -16.83
N ASP A 144 -19.98 6.96 -17.83
CA ASP A 144 -19.79 8.32 -18.31
C ASP A 144 -21.11 8.80 -18.92
N ASP A 145 -21.84 9.66 -18.21
CA ASP A 145 -22.80 10.57 -18.85
C ASP A 145 -22.28 11.99 -18.71
N GLU A 146 -21.55 12.40 -19.75
CA GLU A 146 -21.40 13.79 -20.14
C GLU A 146 -22.80 14.36 -20.43
N SER A 147 -23.15 15.48 -19.81
CA SER A 147 -24.20 16.35 -20.33
C SER A 147 -23.72 17.79 -20.25
N GLN A 148 -23.18 18.26 -21.38
CA GLN A 148 -23.06 19.66 -21.71
C GLN A 148 -24.37 20.15 -22.36
N SER A 149 -24.84 21.31 -21.88
CA SER A 149 -25.51 22.42 -22.57
C SER A 149 -26.61 22.17 -23.61
N GLU A 150 -27.75 22.87 -23.48
CA GLU A 150 -28.06 24.08 -24.27
C GLU A 150 -29.43 24.69 -23.90
N ALA A 151 -29.60 25.95 -24.27
CA ALA A 151 -30.57 26.91 -23.79
C ALA A 151 -31.86 27.03 -24.64
N ASP A 152 -32.84 27.69 -24.01
CA ASP A 152 -33.84 28.63 -24.55
C ASP A 152 -35.06 28.22 -25.39
N ASP A 153 -36.11 28.97 -25.05
CA ASP A 153 -37.29 29.42 -25.78
C ASP A 153 -38.57 28.56 -25.93
N ASP A 154 -39.47 28.81 -24.97
CA ASP A 154 -40.77 29.49 -25.13
C ASP A 154 -41.95 28.80 -25.87
N VAL A 155 -43.14 29.25 -25.44
CA VAL A 155 -44.50 28.98 -25.95
C VAL A 155 -45.21 27.75 -25.35
N ASN A 156 -46.06 27.99 -24.34
CA ASN A 156 -47.41 27.45 -24.46
C ASN A 156 -48.50 28.33 -23.80
N VAL A 157 -49.34 28.82 -24.70
CA VAL A 157 -50.68 29.37 -24.56
C VAL A 157 -51.50 28.68 -23.46
N LYS A 158 -52.09 29.47 -22.56
CA LYS A 158 -53.36 29.11 -21.91
C LYS A 158 -54.36 30.27 -22.01
N VAL A 159 -55.33 30.02 -22.87
CA VAL A 159 -56.64 30.67 -22.99
C VAL A 159 -57.39 30.54 -21.67
N PHE A 160 -57.95 31.65 -21.18
CA PHE A 160 -59.17 31.62 -20.36
C PHE A 160 -60.15 32.64 -20.95
N VAL A 161 -61.39 32.16 -21.10
CA VAL A 161 -62.58 32.78 -21.71
C VAL A 161 -63.03 34.02 -20.95
#